data_AF-A0A2J6TN52-F1
#
_entry.id   AF-A0A2J6TN52-F1
#
_cell.length_a   1.000
_cell.length_b   1.000
_cell.length_c   1.000
_cell.angle_alpha   90.00
_cell.angle_beta   90.00
_cell.angle_gamma   90.00
#
_symmetry.space_group_name_H-M   'P 1'
#
loop_
_entity.id
_entity.type
_entity.pdbx_description
1 polymer ?
#
loop_
_entity_poly.entity_id
_entity_poly.type
_entity_poly.pdbx_seq_one_letter_code
_entity_poly.pdbx_strand_id
1 'polypeptide(L)'
;MFSTCQSIRRSTRITNPSLVPTRQRLRSRTTSGGSQESAAGEKSSPSESTSSLDNEAHSLTVLDESIDTSDEESDSIPDLEGKGVESDTGEICEVHMYQVRYVSRGERIVLQVGSSSELQWDNNPSREAALVVTKFYTVSKKLESTRLSIQSPYIEQALRDVVGSYLGINFKTKGALNIFDEPRCLFHYYADLETYATAAQDENMQKHVRFCLRYVDKLLREEISSFKNMIENNTASPGLEHRHLWMAFKPGTLLYQISMGPN
;
A
#
# COMPACT_ATOMS: atom_id res chain seq x y z
N MET A 1 34.15 48.96 -9.11
CA MET A 1 33.20 48.05 -8.42
C MET A 1 33.13 46.72 -9.17
N PHE A 2 34.11 45.84 -8.97
CA PHE A 2 34.05 44.45 -9.46
C PHE A 2 34.64 43.56 -8.37
N SER A 3 33.76 42.94 -7.58
CA SER A 3 34.14 41.98 -6.53
C SER A 3 34.10 40.58 -7.12
N THR A 4 35.26 39.92 -7.11
CA THR A 4 35.46 38.58 -7.67
C THR A 4 35.39 37.57 -6.52
N CYS A 5 34.29 36.83 -6.40
CA CYS A 5 34.18 35.72 -5.45
C CYS A 5 34.79 34.45 -6.05
N GLN A 6 35.98 34.08 -5.57
CA GLN A 6 36.58 32.76 -5.82
C GLN A 6 35.89 31.70 -4.95
N SER A 7 35.35 30.66 -5.57
CA SER A 7 34.77 29.50 -4.89
C SER A 7 35.80 28.38 -4.83
N ILE A 8 36.28 28.07 -3.61
CA ILE A 8 37.20 26.98 -3.30
C ILE A 8 36.40 25.69 -3.15
N ARG A 9 36.50 24.77 -4.13
CA ARG A 9 36.00 23.40 -4.01
C ARG A 9 37.06 22.53 -3.32
N ARG A 10 36.85 22.19 -2.04
CA ARG A 10 37.63 21.13 -1.38
C ARG A 10 37.02 19.78 -1.70
N SER A 11 37.73 19.02 -2.54
CA SER A 11 37.52 17.61 -2.81
C SER A 11 38.13 16.78 -1.69
N THR A 12 37.32 16.09 -0.91
CA THR A 12 37.77 15.06 0.03
C THR A 12 37.42 13.69 -0.53
N ARG A 13 38.46 12.99 -1.00
CA ARG A 13 38.46 11.56 -1.30
C ARG A 13 38.20 10.79 0.00
N ILE A 14 37.15 9.98 0.03
CA ILE A 14 37.00 8.92 1.03
C ILE A 14 37.57 7.65 0.43
N THR A 15 38.69 7.21 0.98
CA THR A 15 39.35 5.94 0.72
C THR A 15 38.62 4.80 1.42
N ASN A 16 38.16 3.80 0.66
CA ASN A 16 37.67 2.51 1.16
C ASN A 16 38.85 1.62 1.60
N PRO A 17 38.88 1.11 2.84
CA PRO A 17 39.77 0.02 3.19
C PRO A 17 39.09 -1.36 3.03
N SER A 18 39.71 -2.14 2.14
CA SER A 18 40.11 -3.53 2.37
C SER A 18 39.04 -4.61 2.58
N LEU A 19 38.82 -5.34 1.49
CA LEU A 19 38.34 -6.72 1.41
C LEU A 19 39.15 -7.66 2.31
N VAL A 20 38.47 -8.53 3.06
CA VAL A 20 39.03 -9.76 3.64
C VAL A 20 38.18 -10.93 3.16
N PRO A 21 38.75 -11.92 2.43
CA PRO A 21 38.02 -13.11 2.01
C PRO A 21 38.14 -14.21 3.08
N THR A 22 37.04 -14.52 3.76
CA THR A 22 36.99 -15.68 4.67
C THR A 22 36.41 -16.91 3.97
N ARG A 23 37.34 -17.82 3.73
CA ARG A 23 37.29 -19.25 3.38
C ARG A 23 35.93 -19.97 3.38
N GLN A 24 35.75 -20.65 2.24
CA GLN A 24 34.94 -21.83 1.97
C GLN A 24 34.95 -22.88 3.09
N ARG A 25 33.79 -23.51 3.32
CA ARG A 25 33.73 -24.86 3.86
C ARG A 25 32.73 -25.69 3.04
N LEU A 26 33.28 -26.52 2.16
CA LEU A 26 32.57 -27.62 1.52
C LEU A 26 31.95 -28.54 2.59
N ARG A 27 30.67 -28.86 2.43
CA ARG A 27 30.09 -30.12 2.91
C ARG A 27 29.26 -30.73 1.80
N SER A 28 29.90 -31.64 1.09
CA SER A 28 29.29 -32.70 0.32
C SER A 28 28.43 -33.59 1.23
N ARG A 29 27.17 -33.78 0.87
CA ARG A 29 26.39 -34.92 1.35
C ARG A 29 25.57 -35.51 0.21
N THR A 30 26.11 -36.60 -0.31
CA THR A 30 25.49 -37.63 -1.12
C THR A 30 24.42 -38.37 -0.29
N THR A 31 23.21 -38.50 -0.82
CA THR A 31 22.38 -39.70 -0.62
C THR A 31 21.49 -39.92 -1.83
N SER A 32 21.72 -41.07 -2.44
CA SER A 32 21.04 -41.76 -3.52
C SER A 32 19.76 -42.46 -3.08
N GLY A 33 18.90 -42.79 -4.05
CA GLY A 33 17.77 -43.73 -3.96
C GLY A 33 16.48 -43.00 -4.33
N GLY A 34 15.83 -43.23 -5.47
CA GLY A 34 15.50 -44.48 -6.15
C GLY A 34 13.96 -44.47 -6.24
N SER A 35 13.37 -44.17 -7.40
CA SER A 35 13.00 -45.10 -8.47
C SER A 35 11.48 -45.30 -8.51
N GLN A 36 10.98 -45.34 -9.75
CA GLN A 36 9.69 -45.86 -10.22
C GLN A 36 8.43 -45.00 -10.07
N GLU A 37 7.44 -45.01 -10.96
CA GLU A 37 7.20 -45.39 -12.37
C GLU A 37 5.66 -45.45 -12.50
N SER A 38 5.13 -45.24 -13.71
CA SER A 38 3.76 -45.55 -14.16
C SER A 38 2.64 -44.57 -13.74
N ALA A 39 1.58 -44.33 -14.51
CA ALA A 39 1.29 -44.51 -15.93
C ALA A 39 -0.05 -43.77 -16.21
N ALA A 40 -0.23 -43.37 -17.46
CA ALA A 40 -1.45 -43.22 -18.26
C ALA A 40 -2.84 -43.05 -17.59
N GLY A 41 -3.60 -42.07 -18.10
CA GLY A 41 -5.05 -41.99 -17.91
C GLY A 41 -5.68 -40.80 -18.63
N GLU A 42 -5.79 -40.86 -19.95
CA GLU A 42 -6.74 -40.06 -20.75
C GLU A 42 -8.18 -40.37 -20.35
N LYS A 43 -9.05 -39.34 -20.33
CA LYS A 43 -10.41 -39.38 -20.95
C LYS A 43 -11.17 -38.05 -20.84
N SER A 44 -11.44 -37.49 -22.02
CA SER A 44 -12.72 -36.96 -22.55
C SER A 44 -13.55 -35.91 -21.81
N SER A 45 -13.75 -34.80 -22.54
CA SER A 45 -14.81 -33.74 -22.59
C SER A 45 -16.27 -34.28 -22.60
N PRO A 46 -17.32 -33.50 -22.95
CA PRO A 46 -17.68 -32.06 -22.80
C PRO A 46 -19.14 -31.81 -22.31
N SER A 47 -19.50 -30.60 -21.90
CA SER A 47 -20.84 -29.95 -22.07
C SER A 47 -20.74 -28.51 -21.53
N GLU A 48 -20.85 -27.43 -22.31
CA GLU A 48 -21.97 -26.93 -23.14
C GLU A 48 -23.34 -27.00 -22.45
N SER A 49 -23.67 -25.92 -21.75
CA SER A 49 -25.04 -25.49 -21.48
C SER A 49 -25.14 -23.99 -21.72
N THR A 50 -25.59 -23.66 -22.92
CA THR A 50 -26.18 -22.38 -23.30
C THR A 50 -27.49 -22.17 -22.54
N SER A 51 -27.68 -21.01 -21.93
CA SER A 51 -29.03 -20.48 -21.68
C SER A 51 -29.01 -18.96 -21.80
N SER A 52 -29.27 -18.54 -23.03
CA SER A 52 -29.96 -17.31 -23.41
C SER A 52 -31.24 -17.10 -22.60
N LEU A 53 -31.38 -15.93 -21.98
CA LEU A 53 -32.67 -15.29 -21.78
C LEU A 53 -32.55 -13.81 -22.15
N ASP A 54 -33.43 -13.47 -23.07
CA ASP A 54 -33.65 -12.17 -23.68
C ASP A 54 -34.36 -11.20 -22.72
N ASN A 55 -34.29 -9.92 -23.12
CA ASN A 55 -35.34 -8.90 -23.02
C ASN A 55 -35.92 -8.57 -21.63
N GLU A 56 -35.75 -7.33 -21.19
CA GLU A 56 -36.77 -6.31 -21.47
C GLU A 56 -36.27 -4.91 -21.10
N ALA A 57 -36.41 -4.00 -22.07
CA ALA A 57 -36.23 -2.58 -21.89
C ALA A 57 -37.47 -2.02 -21.19
N HIS A 58 -37.35 -1.58 -19.93
CA HIS A 58 -38.36 -0.74 -19.30
C HIS A 58 -37.95 0.73 -19.35
N SER A 59 -38.46 1.36 -20.42
CA SER A 59 -39.21 2.61 -20.41
C SER A 59 -38.87 3.64 -19.33
N LEU A 60 -38.19 4.69 -19.80
CA LEU A 60 -38.19 6.02 -19.20
C LEU A 60 -39.62 6.57 -19.09
N THR A 61 -40.10 6.81 -17.88
CA THR A 61 -41.21 7.74 -17.63
C THR A 61 -40.68 8.92 -16.84
N VAL A 62 -40.56 10.02 -17.56
CA VAL A 62 -40.42 11.38 -17.05
C VAL A 62 -41.70 11.71 -16.29
N LEU A 63 -41.59 12.00 -15.00
CA LEU A 63 -42.62 12.72 -14.26
C LEU A 63 -41.99 13.98 -13.68
N ASP A 64 -42.30 15.06 -14.39
CA ASP A 64 -42.24 16.45 -13.98
C ASP A 64 -43.30 16.67 -12.90
N GLU A 65 -42.89 16.99 -11.68
CA GLU A 65 -43.81 17.48 -10.66
C GLU A 65 -43.15 18.63 -9.90
N SER A 66 -43.46 19.83 -10.37
CA SER A 66 -43.22 21.10 -9.69
C SER A 66 -44.04 21.15 -8.40
N ILE A 67 -43.37 21.11 -7.25
CA ILE A 67 -43.96 21.50 -5.96
C ILE A 67 -43.33 22.81 -5.53
N ASP A 68 -44.15 23.85 -5.62
CA ASP A 68 -43.95 25.17 -5.05
C ASP A 68 -44.66 25.24 -3.69
N THR A 69 -44.26 26.20 -2.86
CA THR A 69 -44.81 26.61 -1.55
C THR A 69 -44.46 25.70 -0.36
N SER A 70 -44.03 26.18 0.80
CA SER A 70 -44.09 27.53 1.39
C SER A 70 -43.13 27.59 2.59
N ASP A 71 -42.63 28.81 2.82
CA ASP A 71 -41.91 29.25 4.02
C ASP A 71 -42.66 28.91 5.31
N GLU A 72 -41.99 28.27 6.28
CA GLU A 72 -42.33 28.38 7.69
C GLU A 72 -41.05 28.31 8.54
N GLU A 73 -40.99 29.27 9.46
CA GLU A 73 -39.99 29.57 10.47
C GLU A 73 -39.65 28.35 11.34
N SER A 74 -38.35 28.05 11.54
CA SER A 74 -37.95 27.13 12.61
C SER A 74 -36.66 27.58 13.29
N ASP A 75 -36.86 28.12 14.48
CA ASP A 75 -36.02 28.11 15.68
C ASP A 75 -34.50 27.98 15.55
N SER A 76 -33.85 29.03 16.06
CA SER A 76 -32.42 29.10 16.32
C SER A 76 -31.99 27.99 17.29
N ILE A 77 -31.37 26.94 16.74
CA ILE A 77 -30.67 25.93 17.53
C ILE A 77 -29.44 26.61 18.17
N PRO A 78 -29.26 26.55 19.50
CA PRO A 78 -28.09 27.11 20.14
C PRO A 78 -26.85 26.37 19.65
N ASP A 79 -25.89 27.17 19.19
CA ASP A 79 -24.57 26.80 18.70
C ASP A 79 -23.83 26.04 19.81
N LEU A 80 -23.97 24.71 19.76
CA LEU A 80 -23.23 23.77 20.59
C LEU A 80 -21.82 23.77 20.01
N GLU A 81 -21.00 24.71 20.51
CA GLU A 81 -19.56 24.72 20.35
C GLU A 81 -19.05 23.30 20.55
N GLY A 82 -18.73 22.65 19.43
CA GLY A 82 -18.14 21.34 19.38
C GLY A 82 -16.78 21.41 20.04
N LYS A 83 -16.77 21.23 21.36
CA LYS A 83 -15.57 20.93 22.13
C LYS A 83 -14.97 19.69 21.48
N GLY A 84 -13.92 19.92 20.68
CA GLY A 84 -13.25 18.88 19.91
C GLY A 84 -12.95 17.72 20.84
N VAL A 85 -13.59 16.58 20.58
CA VAL A 85 -13.13 15.32 21.13
C VAL A 85 -11.79 15.10 20.47
N GLU A 86 -10.71 15.54 21.13
CA GLU A 86 -9.35 15.13 20.82
C GLU A 86 -9.38 13.60 20.83
N SER A 87 -9.41 13.04 19.63
CA SER A 87 -9.46 11.61 19.46
C SER A 87 -8.01 11.18 19.44
N ASP A 88 -7.56 10.47 20.47
CA ASP A 88 -6.22 9.87 20.64
C ASP A 88 -5.92 8.79 19.56
N THR A 89 -6.54 8.91 18.39
CA THR A 89 -6.47 7.97 17.28
C THR A 89 -5.12 8.13 16.58
N GLY A 90 -4.35 7.05 16.51
CA GLY A 90 -3.11 6.95 15.74
C GLY A 90 -1.93 7.75 16.31
N GLU A 91 -1.94 8.06 17.61
CA GLU A 91 -0.85 8.76 18.30
C GLU A 91 0.34 7.86 18.63
N ILE A 92 0.13 6.54 18.70
CA ILE A 92 1.20 5.59 19.03
C ILE A 92 1.79 5.03 17.73
N CYS A 93 3.11 5.16 17.56
CA CYS A 93 3.86 4.60 16.44
C CYS A 93 3.97 3.06 16.52
N GLU A 94 2.83 2.38 16.34
CA GLU A 94 2.70 0.92 16.36
C GLU A 94 1.95 0.42 15.13
N VAL A 95 2.22 -0.83 14.77
CA VAL A 95 1.52 -1.53 13.69
C VAL A 95 0.73 -2.66 14.29
N HIS A 96 -0.60 -2.59 14.22
CA HIS A 96 -1.47 -3.68 14.60
C HIS A 96 -1.88 -4.48 13.39
N MET A 97 -1.80 -5.80 13.48
CA MET A 97 -2.16 -6.68 12.38
C MET A 97 -3.33 -7.55 12.76
N TYR A 98 -4.35 -7.58 11.91
CA TYR A 98 -5.55 -8.37 12.04
C TYR A 98 -5.70 -9.30 10.84
N GLN A 99 -6.36 -10.43 11.06
CA GLN A 99 -6.76 -11.38 10.03
C GLN A 99 -8.26 -11.60 10.13
N VAL A 100 -8.95 -11.39 9.01
CA VAL A 100 -10.37 -11.73 8.87
C VAL A 100 -10.44 -13.10 8.19
N ARG A 101 -11.04 -14.07 8.86
CA ARG A 101 -11.20 -15.45 8.38
C ARG A 101 -12.65 -15.89 8.45
N TYR A 102 -13.01 -16.91 7.67
CA TYR A 102 -14.31 -17.55 7.75
C TYR A 102 -14.25 -18.81 8.61
N VAL A 103 -15.23 -18.96 9.51
CA VAL A 103 -15.48 -20.20 10.26
C VAL A 103 -16.25 -21.18 9.36
N SER A 104 -16.30 -22.46 9.72
CA SER A 104 -17.09 -23.48 9.01
C SER A 104 -18.58 -23.14 8.87
N ARG A 105 -19.10 -22.27 9.73
CA ARG A 105 -20.47 -21.73 9.67
C ARG A 105 -20.67 -20.60 8.64
N GLY A 106 -19.60 -20.17 7.97
CA GLY A 106 -19.62 -19.03 7.03
C GLY A 106 -19.53 -17.65 7.69
N GLU A 107 -19.47 -17.58 9.02
CA GLU A 107 -19.30 -16.33 9.77
C GLU A 107 -17.86 -15.81 9.68
N ARG A 108 -17.70 -14.48 9.64
CA ARG A 108 -16.40 -13.81 9.65
C ARG A 108 -15.92 -13.60 11.08
N ILE A 109 -14.69 -14.02 11.37
CA ILE A 109 -13.99 -13.75 12.63
C ILE A 109 -12.78 -12.86 12.38
N VAL A 110 -12.53 -11.91 13.28
CA VAL A 110 -11.35 -11.04 13.26
C VAL A 110 -10.38 -11.51 14.33
N LEU A 111 -9.15 -11.80 13.94
CA LEU A 111 -8.09 -12.28 14.83
C LEU A 111 -6.94 -11.30 14.81
N GLN A 112 -6.55 -10.76 15.97
CA GLN A 112 -5.31 -9.98 16.08
C GLN A 112 -4.10 -10.94 16.02
N VAL A 113 -3.11 -10.61 15.21
CA VAL A 113 -1.91 -11.42 15.03
C VAL A 113 -0.87 -11.03 16.06
N GLY A 114 -0.36 -12.00 16.82
CA GLY A 114 0.72 -11.80 17.78
C GLY A 114 0.27 -11.66 19.24
N SER A 115 -1.03 -11.46 19.50
CA SER A 115 -1.60 -11.66 20.82
C SER A 115 -2.09 -13.10 20.95
N SER A 116 -1.64 -13.82 21.98
CA SER A 116 -2.05 -15.21 22.26
C SER A 116 -3.45 -15.30 22.88
N SER A 117 -4.21 -14.19 22.94
CA SER A 117 -5.52 -14.17 23.55
C SER A 117 -6.60 -14.41 22.51
N GLU A 118 -7.23 -15.56 22.65
CA GLU A 118 -8.40 -15.99 21.91
C GLU A 118 -9.60 -15.10 22.28
N LEU A 119 -10.23 -14.53 21.25
CA LEU A 119 -11.56 -13.89 21.28
C LEU A 119 -11.70 -12.66 22.21
N GLN A 120 -11.07 -11.55 21.86
CA GLN A 120 -11.64 -10.25 22.21
C GLN A 120 -12.53 -9.76 21.07
N TRP A 121 -13.84 -9.76 21.32
CA TRP A 121 -14.86 -9.14 20.46
C TRP A 121 -14.97 -7.64 20.68
N ASP A 122 -13.95 -7.03 21.30
CA ASP A 122 -13.89 -5.59 21.41
C ASP A 122 -13.78 -5.03 19.99
N ASN A 123 -14.93 -4.60 19.49
CA ASN A 123 -15.19 -4.11 18.12
C ASN A 123 -14.39 -2.86 17.76
N ASN A 124 -13.47 -2.42 18.61
CA ASN A 124 -12.63 -1.29 18.36
C ASN A 124 -11.23 -1.77 17.94
N PRO A 125 -10.94 -1.85 16.61
CA PRO A 125 -9.57 -2.02 16.17
C PRO A 125 -8.73 -0.92 16.84
N SER A 126 -7.57 -1.28 17.36
CA SER A 126 -6.79 -0.43 18.26
C SER A 126 -6.59 0.96 17.69
N ARG A 127 -7.44 1.89 18.14
CA ARG A 127 -7.54 3.24 17.58
C ARG A 127 -6.26 4.02 17.80
N GLU A 128 -5.51 3.67 18.83
CA GLU A 128 -4.26 4.33 19.22
C GLU A 128 -3.10 4.03 18.24
N ALA A 129 -3.16 2.91 17.50
CA ALA A 129 -2.08 2.49 16.63
C ALA A 129 -2.03 3.32 15.33
N ALA A 130 -0.86 3.85 15.00
CA ALA A 130 -0.65 4.66 13.79
C ALA A 130 -1.01 3.90 12.50
N LEU A 131 -0.74 2.60 12.44
CA LEU A 131 -0.98 1.74 11.28
C LEU A 131 -1.75 0.48 11.67
N VAL A 132 -2.81 0.17 10.95
CA VAL A 132 -3.60 -1.06 11.12
C VAL A 132 -3.64 -1.84 9.82
N VAL A 133 -3.11 -3.05 9.83
CA VAL A 133 -3.06 -3.97 8.68
C VAL A 133 -4.13 -5.03 8.86
N THR A 134 -5.12 -5.08 7.97
CA THR A 134 -6.14 -6.14 7.96
C THR A 134 -5.92 -7.05 6.75
N LYS A 135 -5.70 -8.34 6.98
CA LYS A 135 -5.62 -9.35 5.91
C LYS A 135 -6.96 -10.10 5.81
N PHE A 136 -7.53 -10.16 4.63
CA PHE A 136 -8.78 -10.87 4.36
C PHE A 136 -8.47 -12.22 3.74
N TYR A 137 -9.01 -13.29 4.31
CA TYR A 137 -8.84 -14.65 3.81
C TYR A 137 -10.18 -15.21 3.34
N THR A 138 -10.16 -15.89 2.20
CA THR A 138 -11.30 -16.67 1.69
C THR A 138 -11.64 -17.84 2.61
N VAL A 139 -12.80 -18.47 2.38
CA VAL A 139 -13.20 -19.73 3.06
C VAL A 139 -12.16 -20.84 2.86
N SER A 140 -11.47 -20.84 1.71
CA SER A 140 -10.38 -21.77 1.39
C SER A 140 -9.03 -21.43 2.06
N LYS A 141 -9.01 -20.47 3.01
CA LYS A 141 -7.82 -19.96 3.70
C LYS A 141 -6.77 -19.33 2.79
N LYS A 142 -7.13 -18.99 1.55
CA LYS A 142 -6.27 -18.19 0.65
C LYS A 142 -6.42 -16.71 0.95
N LEU A 143 -5.31 -15.97 0.96
CA LEU A 143 -5.31 -14.52 1.09
C LEU A 143 -6.05 -13.92 -0.11
N GLU A 144 -7.09 -13.14 0.17
CA GLU A 144 -7.94 -12.49 -0.83
C GLU A 144 -7.46 -11.07 -1.09
N SER A 145 -7.28 -10.29 -0.02
CA SER A 145 -6.81 -8.90 -0.09
C SER A 145 -6.14 -8.49 1.21
N THR A 146 -5.38 -7.40 1.14
CA THR A 146 -4.84 -6.73 2.33
C THR A 146 -5.33 -5.29 2.35
N ARG A 147 -5.64 -4.76 3.54
CA ARG A 147 -5.98 -3.35 3.74
C ARG A 147 -5.04 -2.76 4.77
N LEU A 148 -4.30 -1.74 4.38
CA LEU A 148 -3.54 -0.87 5.26
C LEU A 148 -4.40 0.35 5.60
N SER A 149 -4.75 0.50 6.86
CA SER A 149 -5.46 1.66 7.39
C SER A 149 -4.46 2.54 8.15
N ILE A 150 -4.24 3.74 7.66
CA ILE A 150 -3.39 4.75 8.28
C ILE A 150 -4.29 5.58 9.18
N GLN A 151 -4.07 5.50 10.49
CA GLN A 151 -4.89 6.19 11.50
C GLN A 151 -4.18 7.41 12.07
N SER A 152 -2.88 7.55 11.84
CA SER A 152 -2.10 8.65 12.37
C SER A 152 -2.41 9.97 11.64
N PRO A 153 -2.82 11.03 12.36
CA PRO A 153 -3.11 12.33 11.74
C PRO A 153 -1.88 12.94 11.08
N TYR A 154 -0.69 12.71 11.65
CA TYR A 154 0.57 13.18 11.08
C TYR A 154 0.88 12.55 9.72
N ILE A 155 0.72 11.22 9.60
CA ILE A 155 0.95 10.51 8.34
C ILE A 155 -0.09 10.92 7.30
N GLU A 156 -1.37 11.04 7.70
CA GLU A 156 -2.42 11.53 6.81
C GLU A 156 -2.13 12.92 6.27
N GLN A 157 -1.72 13.85 7.14
CA GLN A 157 -1.38 15.21 6.74
C GLN A 157 -0.22 15.22 5.74
N ALA A 158 0.86 14.49 6.03
CA ALA A 158 2.00 14.38 5.12
C ALA A 158 1.60 13.81 3.75
N LEU A 159 0.72 12.81 3.72
CA LEU A 159 0.23 12.23 2.47
C LEU A 159 -0.64 13.21 1.68
N ARG A 160 -1.51 13.98 2.36
CA ARG A 160 -2.32 15.02 1.70
C ARG A 160 -1.44 16.11 1.09
N ASP A 161 -0.41 16.54 1.80
CA ASP A 161 0.49 17.62 1.36
C ASP A 161 1.41 17.19 0.22
N VAL A 162 1.98 15.98 0.28
CA VAL A 162 2.98 15.49 -0.67
C VAL A 162 2.35 14.82 -1.89
N VAL A 163 1.35 13.95 -1.68
CA VAL A 163 0.79 13.13 -2.77
C VAL A 163 -0.30 13.89 -3.51
N GLY A 164 -1.21 14.54 -2.75
CA GLY A 164 -2.39 15.24 -3.26
C GLY A 164 -3.45 14.32 -3.87
N SER A 165 -3.12 13.57 -4.92
CA SER A 165 -4.01 12.63 -5.61
C SER A 165 -3.26 11.40 -6.11
N TYR A 166 -3.90 10.23 -5.98
CA TYR A 166 -3.37 8.95 -6.47
C TYR A 166 -4.55 8.05 -6.87
N LEU A 167 -4.41 7.30 -7.97
CA LEU A 167 -5.49 6.45 -8.46
C LEU A 167 -5.87 5.38 -7.43
N GLY A 168 -7.17 5.27 -7.14
CA GLY A 168 -7.71 4.31 -6.18
C GLY A 168 -7.60 4.71 -4.71
N ILE A 169 -7.09 5.90 -4.39
CA ILE A 169 -6.95 6.39 -3.02
C ILE A 169 -7.64 7.75 -2.87
N ASN A 170 -8.52 7.85 -1.88
CA ASN A 170 -9.22 9.11 -1.58
C ASN A 170 -8.59 9.80 -0.37
N PHE A 171 -7.74 10.79 -0.63
CA PHE A 171 -7.11 11.63 0.40
C PHE A 171 -8.02 12.74 0.95
N LYS A 172 -9.28 12.86 0.50
CA LYS A 172 -10.22 13.88 0.98
C LYS A 172 -11.15 13.38 2.08
N THR A 173 -11.25 12.06 2.26
CA THR A 173 -12.08 11.45 3.30
C THR A 173 -11.62 11.92 4.69
N LYS A 174 -12.58 12.18 5.59
CA LYS A 174 -12.29 12.46 7.00
C LYS A 174 -12.04 11.14 7.75
N GLY A 175 -10.99 11.09 8.55
CA GLY A 175 -10.58 9.88 9.29
C GLY A 175 -9.65 8.98 8.49
N ALA A 176 -9.46 7.75 9.01
CA ALA A 176 -8.40 6.84 8.59
C ALA A 176 -8.33 6.62 7.07
N LEU A 177 -7.15 6.85 6.51
CA LEU A 177 -6.86 6.61 5.10
C LEU A 177 -6.64 5.12 4.84
N ASN A 178 -7.42 4.55 3.92
CA ASN A 178 -7.33 3.13 3.58
C ASN A 178 -6.64 2.92 2.23
N ILE A 179 -5.65 2.04 2.21
CA ILE A 179 -4.90 1.59 1.03
C ILE A 179 -5.10 0.08 0.91
N PHE A 180 -5.47 -0.37 -0.29
CA PHE A 180 -5.69 -1.79 -0.56
C PHE A 180 -4.48 -2.40 -1.27
N ASP A 181 -4.20 -3.66 -0.94
CA ASP A 181 -3.13 -4.50 -1.45
C ASP A 181 -1.73 -3.90 -1.22
N GLU A 182 -0.88 -3.82 -2.24
CA GLU A 182 0.45 -3.22 -2.06
C GLU A 182 0.33 -1.70 -1.87
N PRO A 183 1.05 -1.08 -0.92
CA PRO A 183 1.02 0.36 -0.72
C PRO A 183 1.86 1.12 -1.75
N ARG A 184 1.45 1.01 -3.02
CA ARG A 184 2.17 1.55 -4.18
C ARG A 184 2.38 3.05 -4.11
N CYS A 185 1.40 3.79 -3.58
CA CYS A 185 1.50 5.23 -3.39
C CYS A 185 2.65 5.61 -2.43
N LEU A 186 2.83 4.86 -1.34
CA LEU A 186 3.89 5.14 -0.37
C LEU A 186 5.27 4.87 -0.98
N PHE A 187 5.37 3.84 -1.83
CA PHE A 187 6.61 3.56 -2.57
C PHE A 187 6.93 4.67 -3.58
N HIS A 188 5.96 5.09 -4.41
CA HIS A 188 6.20 6.10 -5.45
C HIS A 188 6.56 7.48 -4.92
N TYR A 189 6.11 7.82 -3.72
CA TYR A 189 6.39 9.11 -3.06
C TYR A 189 7.35 8.96 -1.87
N TYR A 190 8.07 7.84 -1.77
CA TYR A 190 8.94 7.55 -0.63
C TYR A 190 9.95 8.68 -0.37
N ALA A 191 10.68 9.11 -1.40
CA ALA A 191 11.70 10.15 -1.30
C ALA A 191 11.12 11.53 -0.96
N ASP A 192 9.94 11.85 -1.51
CA ASP A 192 9.26 13.12 -1.25
C ASP A 192 8.75 13.17 0.20
N LEU A 193 8.21 12.06 0.70
CA LEU A 193 7.77 11.92 2.10
C LEU A 193 8.95 11.98 3.08
N GLU A 194 10.10 11.37 2.73
CA GLU A 194 11.32 11.45 3.54
C GLU A 194 11.86 12.89 3.62
N THR A 195 11.82 13.60 2.49
CA THR A 195 12.20 15.01 2.41
C THR A 195 11.24 15.87 3.24
N TYR A 196 9.94 15.64 3.13
CA TYR A 196 8.91 16.31 3.93
C TYR A 196 9.14 16.09 5.43
N ALA A 197 9.36 14.84 5.85
CA ALA A 197 9.64 14.51 7.24
C ALA A 197 10.92 15.17 7.78
N THR A 198 11.93 15.35 6.93
CA THR A 198 13.19 16.00 7.32
C THR A 198 13.05 17.52 7.40
N ALA A 199 12.18 18.11 6.59
CA ALA A 199 11.89 19.53 6.60
C ALA A 199 10.87 19.96 7.69
N ALA A 200 10.06 19.02 8.19
CA ALA A 200 9.05 19.29 9.21
C ALA A 200 9.67 19.74 10.54
N GLN A 201 9.10 20.77 11.16
CA GLN A 201 9.54 21.24 12.48
C GLN A 201 9.03 20.39 13.64
N ASP A 202 7.86 19.76 13.46
CA ASP A 202 7.21 18.93 14.47
C ASP A 202 7.87 17.55 14.57
N GLU A 203 8.41 17.22 15.75
CA GLU A 203 9.05 15.94 16.02
C GLU A 203 8.10 14.74 15.87
N ASN A 204 6.82 14.91 16.22
CA ASN A 204 5.83 13.86 16.07
C ASN A 204 5.57 13.56 14.60
N MET A 205 5.42 14.60 13.78
CA MET A 205 5.39 14.47 12.32
C MET A 205 6.57 13.65 11.79
N GLN A 206 7.81 14.01 12.14
CA GLN A 206 8.99 13.30 11.66
C GLN A 206 8.96 11.82 12.09
N LYS A 207 8.66 11.57 13.36
CA LYS A 207 8.63 10.24 13.96
C LYS A 207 7.60 9.34 13.27
N HIS A 208 6.39 9.84 13.08
CA HIS A 208 5.28 9.09 12.48
C HIS A 208 5.50 8.82 10.99
N VAL A 209 5.94 9.83 10.22
CA VAL A 209 6.22 9.64 8.79
C VAL A 209 7.37 8.67 8.58
N ARG A 210 8.48 8.81 9.32
CA ARG A 210 9.60 7.85 9.26
C ARG A 210 9.19 6.44 9.70
N PHE A 211 8.30 6.32 10.70
CA PHE A 211 7.74 5.04 11.10
C PHE A 211 6.98 4.36 9.95
N CYS A 212 6.15 5.12 9.23
CA CYS A 212 5.44 4.65 8.03
C CYS A 212 6.40 4.19 6.93
N LEU A 213 7.41 5.00 6.60
CA LEU A 213 8.40 4.65 5.57
C LEU A 213 9.18 3.39 5.94
N ARG A 214 9.58 3.24 7.21
CA ARG A 214 10.22 2.01 7.70
C ARG A 214 9.33 0.78 7.62
N TYR A 215 8.01 0.94 7.79
CA TYR A 215 7.06 -0.14 7.59
C TYR A 215 7.02 -0.56 6.11
N VAL A 216 6.96 0.40 5.19
CA VAL A 216 6.97 0.15 3.73
C VAL A 216 8.26 -0.54 3.29
N ASP A 217 9.43 -0.10 3.76
CA ASP A 217 10.72 -0.75 3.47
C ASP A 217 10.78 -2.21 3.92
N LYS A 218 10.16 -2.52 5.06
CA LYS A 218 10.08 -3.89 5.56
C LYS A 218 9.12 -4.72 4.74
N LEU A 219 7.98 -4.15 4.37
CA LEU A 219 6.93 -4.82 3.62
C LEU A 219 7.38 -5.15 2.19
N LEU A 220 8.03 -4.21 1.52
CA LEU A 220 8.43 -4.29 0.11
C LEU A 220 9.93 -4.59 -0.07
N ARG A 221 10.58 -5.16 0.94
CA ARG A 221 12.04 -5.33 0.94
C ARG A 221 12.54 -6.11 -0.27
N GLU A 222 11.85 -7.19 -0.61
CA GLU A 222 12.25 -8.09 -1.70
C GLU A 222 12.06 -7.39 -3.05
N GLU A 223 10.93 -6.73 -3.23
CA GLU A 223 10.56 -5.97 -4.42
C GLU A 223 11.51 -4.81 -4.65
N ILE A 224 11.79 -4.01 -3.61
CA ILE A 224 12.73 -2.89 -3.68
C ILE A 224 14.14 -3.40 -4.02
N SER A 225 14.60 -4.46 -3.36
CA SER A 225 15.91 -5.05 -3.64
C SER A 225 16.01 -5.54 -5.09
N SER A 226 14.99 -6.25 -5.57
CA SER A 226 14.93 -6.71 -6.96
C SER A 226 14.94 -5.54 -7.94
N PHE A 227 14.11 -4.52 -7.70
CA PHE A 227 14.02 -3.33 -8.53
C PHE A 227 15.37 -2.61 -8.63
N LYS A 228 16.03 -2.34 -7.49
CA LYS A 228 17.34 -1.67 -7.44
C LYS A 228 18.42 -2.46 -8.18
N ASN A 229 18.45 -3.78 -8.01
CA ASN A 229 19.45 -4.62 -8.67
C ASN A 229 19.29 -4.65 -10.19
N MET A 230 18.05 -4.67 -10.69
CA MET A 230 17.81 -4.79 -12.13
C MET A 230 17.76 -3.45 -12.88
N ILE A 231 17.31 -2.38 -12.22
CA ILE A 231 17.14 -1.05 -12.84
C ILE A 231 18.30 -0.10 -12.48
N GLU A 232 18.61 0.05 -11.18
CA GLU A 232 19.55 1.08 -10.72
C GLU A 232 21.02 0.65 -10.87
N ASN A 233 21.33 -0.60 -10.52
CA ASN A 233 22.73 -1.05 -10.42
C ASN A 233 23.35 -1.50 -11.75
N ASN A 234 22.54 -1.68 -12.81
CA ASN A 234 22.96 -2.05 -14.18
C ASN A 234 24.05 -3.16 -14.25
N THR A 235 24.06 -4.07 -13.28
CA THR A 235 25.08 -5.14 -13.17
C THR A 235 24.76 -6.33 -14.08
N ALA A 236 23.52 -6.41 -14.58
CA ALA A 236 23.04 -7.36 -15.57
C ALA A 236 22.24 -6.62 -16.65
N SER A 237 21.85 -7.32 -17.73
CA SER A 237 20.93 -6.78 -18.74
C SER A 237 19.71 -6.17 -18.04
N PRO A 238 19.42 -4.87 -18.23
CA PRO A 238 18.30 -4.24 -17.56
C PRO A 238 17.02 -4.98 -17.96
N GLY A 239 16.26 -5.39 -16.96
CA GLY A 239 15.01 -6.11 -17.11
C GLY A 239 14.16 -5.87 -15.89
N LEU A 240 12.86 -6.01 -16.00
CA LEU A 240 11.98 -5.96 -14.85
C LEU A 240 10.91 -7.01 -15.06
N GLU A 241 10.71 -7.88 -14.06
CA GLU A 241 9.62 -8.83 -14.12
C GLU A 241 8.29 -8.07 -14.21
N HIS A 242 7.36 -8.57 -15.03
CA HIS A 242 6.08 -7.91 -15.27
C HIS A 242 5.33 -7.57 -13.96
N ARG A 243 5.45 -8.41 -12.93
CA ARG A 243 4.85 -8.17 -11.61
C ARG A 243 5.41 -6.96 -10.86
N HIS A 244 6.62 -6.51 -11.18
CA HIS A 244 7.27 -5.35 -10.55
C HIS A 244 7.19 -4.09 -11.41
N LEU A 245 6.55 -4.16 -12.58
CA LEU A 245 6.44 -3.05 -13.53
C LEU A 245 5.79 -1.80 -12.93
N TRP A 246 4.88 -1.99 -11.98
CA TRP A 246 4.24 -0.90 -11.25
C TRP A 246 5.23 -0.03 -10.48
N MET A 247 6.44 -0.53 -10.14
CA MET A 247 7.47 0.24 -9.45
C MET A 247 8.14 1.26 -10.38
N ALA A 248 8.26 0.94 -11.68
CA ALA A 248 8.81 1.84 -12.69
C ALA A 248 7.81 2.90 -13.17
N PHE A 249 6.52 2.53 -13.22
CA PHE A 249 5.47 3.39 -13.77
C PHE A 249 4.52 3.90 -12.69
N LYS A 250 4.73 5.14 -12.28
CA LYS A 250 3.83 5.87 -11.38
C LYS A 250 2.49 6.14 -12.08
N PRO A 251 1.35 5.70 -11.52
CA PRO A 251 0.03 5.97 -12.09
C PRO A 251 -0.21 7.46 -12.31
N GLY A 252 -0.86 7.81 -13.43
CA GLY A 252 -1.09 9.19 -13.83
C GLY A 252 0.09 9.86 -14.56
N THR A 253 1.23 9.19 -14.69
CA THR A 253 2.37 9.70 -15.47
C THR A 253 2.21 9.35 -16.94
N LEU A 254 2.24 10.35 -17.82
CA LEU A 254 2.25 10.13 -19.27
C LEU A 254 3.68 9.89 -19.74
N LEU A 255 3.93 8.71 -20.31
CA LEU A 255 5.18 8.38 -20.99
C LEU A 255 4.91 8.32 -22.49
N TYR A 256 5.63 9.14 -23.25
CA TYR A 256 5.62 9.06 -24.70
C TYR A 256 7.07 9.09 -25.20
N GLN A 257 7.36 8.24 -26.19
CA GLN A 257 8.61 8.26 -26.92
C GLN A 257 8.28 8.44 -28.39
N ILE A 258 8.77 9.53 -28.97
CA ILE A 258 8.69 9.75 -30.41
C ILE A 258 9.91 9.05 -31.01
N SER A 259 9.71 7.90 -31.63
CA SER A 259 10.74 7.27 -32.44
C SER A 259 10.58 7.72 -33.88
N MET A 260 11.60 8.38 -34.42
CA MET A 260 11.70 8.55 -35.87
C MET A 260 12.37 7.29 -36.41
N GLY A 261 11.64 6.55 -37.24
CA GLY A 261 12.19 5.36 -37.91
C GLY A 261 13.41 5.75 -38.76
N PRO A 262 14.39 4.85 -38.92
CA PRO A 262 15.50 5.09 -39.84
C PRO A 262 14.95 5.21 -41.27
N ASN A 263 15.31 6.31 -41.95
CA ASN A 263 15.02 6.56 -43.37
C ASN A 263 15.71 5.54 -44.28
#